data_AF-A0A258CUJ5-F1
#
_entry.id   AF-A0A258CUJ5-F1
#
_cell.length_a   1.000
_cell.length_b   1.000
_cell.length_c   1.000
_cell.angle_alpha   90.00
_cell.angle_beta   90.00
_cell.angle_gamma   90.00
#
_symmetry.space_group_name_H-M   'P 1'
#
loop_
_entity.id
_entity.type
_entity.pdbx_description
1 polymer ?
#
loop_
_entity_poly.entity_id
_entity_poly.type
_entity_poly.pdbx_seq_one_letter_code
_entity_poly.pdbx_strand_id
1 'polypeptide(L)' 'MNQAPDQLTEADAERARERQLVAMHLQAIEDNPLDAADIEMFEMFEREGWSPDRRRAYIRDEAVKAQSAVAAG' A
#
# COMPACT_ATOMS: atom_id res chain seq x y z
N MET A 1 -15.38 3.20 -19.20
CA MET A 1 -14.59 2.47 -18.19
C MET A 1 -15.36 2.59 -16.89
N ASN A 2 -15.89 1.50 -16.32
CA ASN A 2 -16.52 1.55 -15.01
C ASN A 2 -15.41 1.83 -13.99
N GLN A 3 -15.36 3.05 -13.44
CA GLN A 3 -14.50 3.32 -12.30
C GLN A 3 -15.00 2.48 -11.14
N ALA A 4 -14.16 1.58 -10.64
CA ALA A 4 -14.41 0.93 -9.36
C ALA A 4 -14.54 2.02 -8.28
N PRO A 5 -15.36 1.82 -7.23
CA PRO A 5 -15.45 2.76 -6.14
C PRO A 5 -14.06 2.99 -5.53
N ASP A 6 -13.76 4.24 -5.23
CA ASP A 6 -12.44 4.65 -4.73
C ASP A 6 -12.18 4.18 -3.30
N GLN A 7 -13.23 3.72 -2.63
CA GLN A 7 -13.22 3.24 -1.25
C GLN A 7 -13.85 1.86 -1.12
N LEU A 8 -13.34 1.08 -0.17
CA LEU A 8 -13.82 -0.23 0.24
C LEU A 8 -14.95 -0.13 1.26
N THR A 9 -15.76 -1.17 1.34
CA THR A 9 -16.65 -1.38 2.48
C THR A 9 -15.82 -1.73 3.73
N GLU A 10 -16.38 -1.56 4.93
CA GLU A 10 -15.69 -1.92 6.18
C GLU A 10 -15.25 -3.39 6.20
N ALA A 11 -16.13 -4.30 5.76
CA ALA A 11 -15.83 -5.74 5.69
C ALA A 11 -14.72 -6.07 4.69
N ASP A 12 -14.65 -5.35 3.56
CA ASP A 12 -13.58 -5.54 2.59
C ASP A 12 -12.25 -4.92 3.07
N ALA A 13 -12.32 -3.81 3.82
CA ALA A 13 -11.15 -3.22 4.46
C ALA A 13 -10.56 -4.13 5.55
N GLU A 14 -11.40 -4.77 6.37
CA GLU A 14 -10.94 -5.74 7.38
C GLU A 14 -10.22 -6.93 6.73
N ARG A 15 -10.80 -7.51 5.67
CA ARG A 15 -10.14 -8.57 4.88
C ARG A 15 -8.85 -8.10 4.23
N ALA A 16 -8.77 -6.84 3.81
CA ALA A 16 -7.55 -6.28 3.25
C ALA A 16 -6.44 -6.18 4.32
N ARG A 17 -6.77 -5.73 5.53
CA ARG A 17 -5.85 -5.70 6.69
C ARG A 17 -5.30 -7.09 7.02
N GLU A 18 -6.15 -8.11 7.08
CA GLU A 18 -5.71 -9.49 7.35
C GLU A 18 -4.69 -9.97 6.30
N ARG A 19 -4.98 -9.73 5.02
CA ARG A 19 -4.07 -10.10 3.91
C ARG A 19 -2.76 -9.33 3.98
N GLN A 20 -2.79 -8.06 4.36
CA GLN A 20 -1.60 -7.25 4.53
C GLN A 20 -0.70 -7.82 5.64
N LEU A 21 -1.25 -8.18 6.80
CA LEU A 21 -0.47 -8.76 7.90
C LEU A 21 0.22 -10.07 7.50
N VAL A 22 -0.49 -10.93 6.75
CA VAL A 22 0.10 -12.16 6.21
C VAL A 22 1.24 -11.84 5.24
N ALA A 23 1.03 -10.89 4.32
CA ALA A 23 2.06 -10.50 3.35
C ALA A 23 3.29 -9.91 4.05
N MET A 24 3.10 -9.06 5.07
CA MET A 24 4.20 -8.51 5.89
C MET A 24 5.01 -9.62 6.57
N HIS A 25 4.34 -10.63 7.12
CA HIS A 25 5.01 -11.76 7.74
C HIS A 25 5.83 -12.57 6.72
N LEU A 26 5.28 -12.83 5.52
CA LEU A 26 5.99 -13.54 4.46
C LEU A 26 7.24 -12.78 4.00
N GLN A 27 7.13 -11.47 3.81
CA GLN A 27 8.26 -10.60 3.44
C GLN A 27 9.39 -10.63 4.48
N ALA A 28 9.04 -10.65 5.77
CA ALA A 28 10.02 -10.78 6.85
C ALA A 28 10.76 -12.13 6.85
N ILE A 29 10.12 -13.22 6.41
CA ILE A 29 10.77 -14.53 6.23
C ILE A 29 11.77 -14.51 5.07
N GLU A 30 11.50 -13.71 4.04
CA GLU A 30 12.34 -13.56 2.84
C GLU A 30 13.49 -12.55 3.03
N ASP A 31 13.83 -12.20 4.28
CA ASP A 31 14.83 -11.16 4.62
C ASP A 31 14.55 -9.80 3.95
N ASN A 32 13.29 -9.52 3.62
CA ASN A 32 12.84 -8.26 3.03
C ASN A 32 11.73 -7.61 3.87
N PRO A 33 11.96 -7.32 5.16
CA PRO A 33 10.95 -6.67 5.99
C PRO A 33 10.62 -5.28 5.45
N LEU A 34 9.34 -4.90 5.54
CA LEU A 34 8.93 -3.53 5.30
C LEU A 34 9.59 -2.58 6.31
N ASP A 35 9.98 -1.40 5.84
CA ASP A 35 10.46 -0.34 6.73
C ASP A 35 9.29 0.39 7.42
N ALA A 36 9.62 1.33 8.32
CA ALA A 36 8.62 2.08 9.07
C ALA A 36 7.74 2.96 8.18
N ALA A 37 8.29 3.52 7.09
CA ALA A 37 7.55 4.38 6.17
C ALA A 37 6.57 3.56 5.32
N ASP A 38 6.99 2.37 4.88
CA ASP A 38 6.14 1.41 4.19
C ASP A 38 4.95 0.99 5.08
N ILE A 39 5.22 0.66 6.35
CA ILE A 39 4.18 0.27 7.31
C ILE A 39 3.17 1.40 7.50
N GLU A 40 3.64 2.63 7.73
CA GLU A 40 2.76 3.80 7.91
C GLU A 40 1.91 4.08 6.66
N MET A 41 2.50 3.93 5.47
CA MET A 41 1.77 4.06 4.20
C MET A 41 0.64 3.04 4.09
N PHE A 42 0.89 1.77 4.41
CA PHE A 42 -0.16 0.76 4.37
C PHE A 42 -1.25 1.00 5.44
N GLU A 43 -0.88 1.41 6.66
CA GLU A 43 -1.84 1.78 7.70
C GLU A 43 -2.75 2.94 7.28
N MET A 44 -2.21 3.92 6.56
CA MET A 44 -2.98 5.02 5.96
C MET A 44 -4.02 4.49 4.96
N PHE A 45 -3.62 3.60 4.04
CA PHE A 45 -4.56 3.02 3.07
C PHE A 45 -5.73 2.31 3.74
N GLU A 46 -5.46 1.60 4.82
CA GLU A 46 -6.50 0.87 5.55
C GLU A 46 -7.39 1.80 6.38
N ARG A 47 -6.81 2.82 7.02
CA ARG A 47 -7.58 3.85 7.76
C ARG A 47 -8.54 4.60 6.85
N GLU A 48 -8.14 4.90 5.62
CA GLU A 48 -8.97 5.63 4.66
C GLU A 48 -9.81 4.71 3.75
N GLY A 49 -9.67 3.39 3.91
CA GLY A 49 -10.41 2.39 3.16
C GLY A 49 -10.12 2.43 1.67
N TRP A 50 -8.89 2.74 1.23
CA TRP A 50 -8.59 2.92 -0.19
C TRP A 50 -8.78 1.64 -0.99
N SER A 51 -9.35 1.77 -2.19
CA SER A 51 -9.45 0.68 -3.15
C SER A 51 -8.05 0.24 -3.65
N PRO A 52 -7.90 -1.01 -4.12
CA PRO A 52 -6.63 -1.50 -4.67
C PRO A 52 -6.10 -0.65 -5.84
N ASP A 53 -6.99 -0.09 -6.67
CA ASP A 53 -6.59 0.76 -7.80
C ASP A 53 -5.99 2.08 -7.33
N ARG A 54 -6.60 2.72 -6.33
CA ARG A 54 -6.06 3.95 -5.72
C ARG A 54 -4.72 3.72 -5.05
N ARG A 55 -4.60 2.63 -4.28
CA ARG A 55 -3.32 2.24 -3.64
C ARG A 55 -2.21 2.08 -4.68
N ARG A 56 -2.48 1.36 -5.78
CA ARG A 56 -1.51 1.16 -6.87
C ARG A 56 -1.13 2.47 -7.56
N ALA A 57 -2.07 3.38 -7.77
CA ALA A 57 -1.79 4.69 -8.34
C ALA A 57 -0.85 5.49 -7.43
N TYR A 58 -1.14 5.53 -6.13
CA TYR A 58 -0.31 6.23 -5.14
C TYR A 58 1.11 5.67 -5.07
N ILE A 59 1.27 4.35 -4.95
CA ILE A 59 2.60 3.71 -4.87
C ILE A 59 3.42 4.01 -6.13
N ARG A 60 2.78 4.01 -7.31
CA ARG A 60 3.46 4.34 -8.56
C ARG A 60 3.96 5.79 -8.56
N ASP A 61 3.14 6.72 -8.10
CA ASP A 61 3.51 8.13 -8.04
C ASP A 61 4.65 8.37 -7.03
N GLU A 62 4.61 7.72 -5.87
CA GLU A 62 5.69 7.78 -4.88
C GLU A 62 7.00 7.16 -5.42
N ALA A 63 6.93 6.02 -6.10
CA ALA A 63 8.09 5.39 -6.72
C ALA A 63 8.74 6.27 -7.79
N VAL A 64 7.94 7.03 -8.57
CA VAL A 64 8.45 8.00 -9.54
C VAL A 64 9.18 9.16 -8.84
N LYS A 65 8.63 9.66 -7.74
CA LYS A 65 9.27 10.72 -6.94
C LYS A 65 10.58 10.26 -6.32
N ALA A 66 10.61 9.07 -5.73
CA ALA A 66 11.80 8.49 -5.12
C ALA A 66 12.93 8.31 -6.15
N GLN A 67 12.62 7.78 -7.35
CA GLN A 67 13.58 7.67 -8.44
C GLN A 67 14.15 9.02 -8.88
N SER A 68 13.30 10.05 -8.94
CA SER A 68 13.71 11.40 -9.34
C SER A 68 14.63 12.05 -8.30
N ALA A 69 14.42 11.77 -7.01
CA ALA A 69 15.27 12.28 -5.94
C ALA A 69 16.66 11.62 -5.93
N VAL A 70 16.74 10.31 -6.23
CA VAL A 70 18.03 9.59 -6.33
C VAL A 70 18.84 10.07 -7.53
N ALA A 71 18.20 10.40 -8.66
CA ALA A 71 18.90 10.88 -9.85
C ALA A 71 19.44 12.32 -9.74
N ALA A 72 18.99 13.08 -8.74
CA ALA A 72 19.38 14.48 -8.52
C ALA A 72 20.45 14.67 -7.42
N GLY A 73 20.84 13.61 -6.72
CA GLY A 73 21.89 13.59 -5.69
C GLY A 73 23.18 12.94 -6.18
#